data_AF-A0A317SZE6-F1
#
_entry.id   AF-A0A317SZE6-F1
#
_cell.length_a   1.000
_cell.length_b   1.000
_cell.length_c   1.000
_cell.angle_alpha   90.00
_cell.angle_beta   90.00
_cell.angle_gamma   90.00
#
_symmetry.space_group_name_H-M   'P 1'
#
loop_
_entity.id
_entity.type
_entity.pdbx_description
1 polymer ?
#
loop_
_entity_poly.entity_id
_entity_poly.type
_entity_poly.pdbx_seq_one_letter_code
_entity_poly.pdbx_strand_id
1 'polypeptide(L)'
;MGDQGRLYVNEGVLPVYKSLVRMADLIVPNQFEAELLSGVKVDSLPSLSHAISELHRIYNVPHVVITSVTFTNGDKKMLCAGSSATSSGVPRKFVFNVEVIDGFFSGTGDMFAALTLARFREEAGKDGLEVAQSWRCDDAVGPLELPLCKAIGKVLGSMHLVLVQTQLARDRILGTKMMKEEEVKVGSEEYIRLTKASELRLVQCQSELKDPEIGYEAIVLE
;
A
#
# COMPACT_ATOMS: atom_id res chain seq x y z
N MET A 1 6.21 -11.05 -1.81
CA MET A 1 6.18 -12.25 -2.67
C MET A 1 6.60 -11.93 -4.09
N GLY A 2 6.17 -10.82 -4.67
CA GLY A 2 6.54 -10.45 -6.04
C GLY A 2 5.96 -9.09 -6.41
N ASP A 3 6.32 -8.59 -7.59
CA ASP A 3 5.77 -7.36 -8.15
C ASP A 3 5.90 -7.41 -9.68
N GLN A 4 5.21 -6.52 -10.41
CA GLN A 4 5.24 -6.44 -11.88
C GLN A 4 4.98 -7.77 -12.60
N GLY A 5 4.08 -8.59 -12.05
CA GLY A 5 3.71 -9.88 -12.63
C GLY A 5 4.74 -11.01 -12.43
N ARG A 6 5.78 -10.79 -11.62
CA ARG A 6 6.84 -11.77 -11.37
C ARG A 6 7.00 -12.06 -9.89
N LEU A 7 7.18 -13.34 -9.57
CA LEU A 7 7.54 -13.77 -8.24
C LEU A 7 9.03 -13.50 -7.99
N TYR A 8 9.34 -12.91 -6.85
CA TYR A 8 10.72 -12.73 -6.38
C TYR A 8 11.18 -13.87 -5.47
N VAL A 9 10.28 -14.81 -5.19
CA VAL A 9 10.49 -15.95 -4.31
C VAL A 9 10.22 -17.24 -5.06
N ASN A 10 10.74 -18.36 -4.54
CA ASN A 10 10.46 -19.68 -5.10
C ASN A 10 8.95 -19.99 -5.04
N GLU A 11 8.36 -20.50 -6.11
CA GLU A 11 6.92 -20.82 -6.15
C GLU A 11 6.48 -21.77 -5.01
N GLY A 12 7.37 -22.65 -4.57
CA GLY A 12 7.15 -23.55 -3.45
C GLY A 12 6.88 -22.87 -2.10
N VAL A 13 7.17 -21.56 -1.96
CA VAL A 13 6.86 -20.82 -0.72
C VAL A 13 5.45 -20.22 -0.72
N LEU A 14 4.75 -20.18 -1.86
CA LEU A 14 3.40 -19.61 -1.94
C LEU A 14 2.40 -20.32 -1.02
N PRO A 15 2.36 -21.68 -0.95
CA PRO A 15 1.47 -22.37 -0.01
C PRO A 15 1.76 -21.97 1.45
N VAL A 16 3.02 -21.72 1.78
CA VAL A 16 3.42 -21.29 3.13
C VAL A 16 2.89 -19.89 3.42
N TYR A 17 3.10 -18.91 2.53
CA TYR A 17 2.52 -17.57 2.69
C TYR A 17 1.00 -17.61 2.84
N LYS A 18 0.30 -18.38 2.01
CA LYS A 18 -1.17 -18.56 2.11
C LYS A 18 -1.60 -19.13 3.46
N SER A 19 -0.79 -19.99 4.08
CA SER A 19 -1.07 -20.49 5.43
C SER A 19 -0.88 -19.41 6.51
N LEU A 20 0.16 -18.58 6.37
CA LEU A 20 0.48 -17.50 7.30
C LEU A 20 -0.55 -16.37 7.28
N VAL A 21 -1.11 -16.05 6.11
CA VAL A 21 -2.13 -14.98 5.98
C VAL A 21 -3.34 -15.24 6.87
N ARG A 22 -3.69 -16.49 7.17
CA ARG A 22 -4.80 -16.83 8.08
C ARG A 22 -4.57 -16.44 9.53
N MET A 23 -3.32 -16.18 9.91
CA MET A 23 -2.94 -15.74 11.25
C MET A 23 -2.71 -14.23 11.33
N ALA A 24 -2.86 -13.51 10.21
CA ALA A 24 -2.62 -12.08 10.16
C ALA A 24 -3.89 -11.30 10.57
N ASP A 25 -3.69 -10.23 11.34
CA ASP A 25 -4.74 -9.25 11.63
C ASP A 25 -4.90 -8.24 10.49
N LEU A 26 -3.79 -7.92 9.82
CA LEU A 26 -3.72 -6.98 8.71
C LEU A 26 -2.75 -7.52 7.66
N ILE A 27 -3.16 -7.46 6.39
CA ILE A 27 -2.25 -7.65 5.26
C ILE A 27 -2.20 -6.40 4.38
N VAL A 28 -1.02 -6.15 3.82
CA VAL A 28 -0.75 -4.99 2.96
C VAL A 28 -0.19 -5.39 1.58
N PRO A 29 -0.86 -6.28 0.82
CA PRO A 29 -0.33 -6.75 -0.46
C PRO A 29 -0.28 -5.63 -1.52
N ASN A 30 0.64 -5.74 -2.48
CA ASN A 30 0.50 -5.00 -3.74
C ASN A 30 -0.56 -5.65 -4.67
N GLN A 31 -0.86 -5.06 -5.82
CA GLN A 31 -1.81 -5.63 -6.78
C GLN A 31 -1.49 -7.09 -7.14
N PHE A 32 -0.25 -7.39 -7.53
CA PHE A 32 0.13 -8.75 -7.95
C PHE A 32 -0.05 -9.77 -6.83
N GLU A 33 0.34 -9.43 -5.61
CA GLU A 33 0.15 -10.28 -4.44
C GLU A 33 -1.32 -10.48 -4.10
N ALA A 34 -2.14 -9.44 -4.22
CA ALA A 34 -3.58 -9.52 -4.02
C ALA A 34 -4.23 -10.45 -5.06
N GLU A 35 -3.82 -10.38 -6.33
CA GLU A 35 -4.28 -11.29 -7.38
C GLU A 35 -3.90 -12.76 -7.08
N LEU A 36 -2.66 -13.00 -6.63
CA LEU A 36 -2.20 -14.35 -6.28
C LEU A 36 -2.90 -14.94 -5.06
N LEU A 37 -3.21 -14.11 -4.07
CA LEU A 37 -3.87 -14.51 -2.83
C LEU A 37 -5.37 -14.73 -3.03
N SER A 38 -6.05 -13.82 -3.74
CA SER A 38 -7.49 -13.88 -4.01
C SER A 38 -7.86 -14.83 -5.15
N GLY A 39 -6.95 -15.03 -6.12
CA GLY A 39 -7.26 -15.71 -7.39
C GLY A 39 -8.06 -14.85 -8.37
N VAL A 40 -8.24 -13.56 -8.09
CA VAL A 40 -9.01 -12.61 -8.90
C VAL A 40 -8.04 -11.70 -9.64
N LYS A 41 -8.20 -11.58 -10.97
CA LYS A 41 -7.45 -10.57 -11.75
C LYS A 41 -8.04 -9.19 -11.49
N VAL A 42 -7.20 -8.21 -11.17
CA VAL A 42 -7.63 -6.84 -10.81
C VAL A 42 -7.31 -5.90 -11.97
N ASP A 43 -8.36 -5.44 -12.63
CA ASP A 43 -8.32 -4.59 -13.84
C ASP A 43 -9.37 -3.46 -13.83
N SER A 44 -10.22 -3.41 -12.81
CA SER A 44 -11.32 -2.46 -12.65
C SER A 44 -11.72 -2.33 -11.18
N LEU A 45 -12.53 -1.31 -10.84
CA LEU A 45 -13.06 -1.15 -9.47
C LEU A 45 -13.89 -2.36 -9.01
N PRO A 46 -14.78 -2.96 -9.85
CA PRO A 46 -15.51 -4.16 -9.44
C PRO A 46 -14.60 -5.37 -9.19
N SER A 47 -13.57 -5.59 -10.01
CA SER A 47 -12.65 -6.72 -9.78
C SER A 47 -11.75 -6.50 -8.57
N LEU A 48 -11.34 -5.26 -8.29
CA LEU A 48 -10.67 -4.87 -7.05
C LEU A 48 -11.54 -5.13 -5.81
N SER A 49 -12.80 -4.71 -5.87
CA SER A 49 -13.80 -4.92 -4.82
C SER A 49 -14.05 -6.42 -4.55
N HIS A 50 -14.13 -7.20 -5.63
CA HIS A 50 -14.27 -8.65 -5.54
C HIS A 50 -13.01 -9.31 -4.94
N ALA A 51 -11.81 -8.90 -5.36
CA ALA A 51 -10.56 -9.43 -4.83
C ALA A 51 -10.45 -9.21 -3.30
N ILE A 52 -10.79 -8.01 -2.81
CA ILE A 52 -10.82 -7.72 -1.36
C ILE A 52 -11.82 -8.62 -0.63
N SER A 53 -13.01 -8.81 -1.21
CA SER A 53 -14.04 -9.69 -0.63
C SER A 53 -13.54 -11.14 -0.53
N GLU A 54 -12.84 -11.63 -1.55
CA GLU A 54 -12.23 -12.96 -1.54
C GLU A 54 -11.09 -13.09 -0.53
N LEU A 55 -10.28 -12.04 -0.32
CA LEU A 55 -9.25 -12.05 0.72
C LEU A 55 -9.84 -12.23 2.12
N HIS A 56 -10.89 -11.48 2.46
CA HIS A 56 -11.62 -11.68 3.71
C HIS A 56 -12.23 -13.08 3.79
N ARG A 57 -12.87 -13.56 2.72
CA ARG A 57 -13.57 -14.86 2.69
C ARG A 57 -12.62 -16.06 2.82
N ILE A 58 -11.50 -16.06 2.10
CA ILE A 58 -10.56 -17.19 2.01
C ILE A 58 -9.69 -17.29 3.27
N TYR A 59 -9.28 -16.14 3.81
CA TYR A 59 -8.28 -16.08 4.87
C TYR A 59 -8.83 -15.64 6.23
N ASN A 60 -10.09 -15.16 6.29
CA ASN A 60 -10.68 -14.60 7.50
C ASN A 60 -9.86 -13.45 8.11
N VAL A 61 -9.12 -12.71 7.27
CA VAL A 61 -8.29 -11.59 7.70
C VAL A 61 -9.18 -10.41 8.10
N PRO A 62 -8.99 -9.79 9.28
CA PRO A 62 -9.76 -8.61 9.70
C PRO A 62 -9.60 -7.40 8.78
N HIS A 63 -8.36 -7.10 8.38
CA HIS A 63 -8.00 -5.87 7.68
C HIS A 63 -7.16 -6.16 6.44
N VAL A 64 -7.47 -5.48 5.33
CA VAL A 64 -6.74 -5.59 4.07
C VAL A 64 -6.46 -4.19 3.55
N VAL A 65 -5.25 -3.95 3.06
CA VAL A 65 -4.91 -2.75 2.29
C VAL A 65 -4.11 -3.16 1.05
N ILE A 66 -4.66 -2.94 -0.13
CA ILE A 66 -3.94 -3.13 -1.39
C ILE A 66 -3.20 -1.84 -1.71
N THR A 67 -1.87 -1.87 -1.61
CA THR A 67 -1.01 -0.67 -1.54
C THR A 67 -1.05 0.18 -2.80
N SER A 68 -1.11 -0.48 -3.96
CA SER A 68 -1.07 0.15 -5.27
C SER A 68 -1.77 -0.74 -6.28
N VAL A 69 -2.68 -0.16 -7.04
CA VAL A 69 -3.39 -0.77 -8.16
C VAL A 69 -3.40 0.20 -9.33
N THR A 70 -3.06 -0.30 -10.52
CA THR A 70 -3.17 0.48 -11.75
C THR A 70 -4.03 -0.28 -12.75
N PHE A 71 -4.96 0.44 -13.38
CA PHE A 71 -5.80 -0.11 -14.44
C PHE A 71 -5.18 0.23 -15.79
N THR A 72 -5.31 -0.67 -16.76
CA THR A 72 -4.72 -0.54 -18.10
C THR A 72 -5.39 0.50 -19.00
N ASN A 73 -6.35 1.28 -18.47
CA ASN A 73 -7.29 2.09 -19.24
C ASN A 73 -6.77 3.50 -19.61
N GLY A 74 -5.45 3.72 -19.57
CA GLY A 74 -4.81 4.95 -20.10
C GLY A 74 -4.78 6.16 -19.16
N ASP A 75 -5.55 6.16 -18.06
CA ASP A 75 -5.40 7.15 -16.99
C ASP A 75 -4.18 6.80 -16.12
N LYS A 76 -3.23 7.72 -15.98
CA LYS A 76 -2.10 7.62 -15.02
C LYS A 76 -2.59 7.83 -13.57
N LYS A 77 -3.53 7.01 -13.12
CA LYS A 77 -4.03 7.01 -11.75
C LYS A 77 -3.62 5.73 -11.06
N MET A 78 -3.05 5.86 -9.88
CA MET A 78 -2.81 4.74 -8.97
C MET A 78 -3.88 4.76 -7.90
N LEU A 79 -4.41 3.59 -7.56
CA LEU A 79 -5.37 3.44 -6.48
C LEU A 79 -4.72 2.76 -5.29
N CYS A 80 -5.10 3.19 -4.09
CA CYS A 80 -4.86 2.45 -2.86
C CYS A 80 -6.22 2.09 -2.27
N ALA A 81 -6.49 0.82 -2.04
CA ALA A 81 -7.78 0.36 -1.53
C ALA A 81 -7.61 -0.36 -0.21
N GLY A 82 -8.59 -0.25 0.67
CA GLY A 82 -8.57 -0.95 1.93
C GLY A 82 -9.94 -1.40 2.38
N SER A 83 -9.95 -2.29 3.35
CA SER A 83 -11.18 -2.78 3.96
C SER A 83 -10.97 -3.29 5.38
N SER A 84 -12.00 -3.12 6.20
CA SER A 84 -12.14 -3.81 7.47
C SER A 84 -13.44 -4.60 7.48
N ALA A 85 -13.36 -5.89 7.75
CA ALA A 85 -14.55 -6.74 7.85
C ALA A 85 -15.35 -6.43 9.13
N THR A 86 -16.66 -6.65 9.08
CA THR A 86 -17.51 -6.74 10.28
C THR A 86 -17.20 -8.04 11.06
N SER A 87 -17.78 -8.18 12.24
CA SER A 87 -17.74 -9.43 13.02
C SER A 87 -18.28 -10.64 12.24
N SER A 88 -19.24 -10.41 11.34
CA SER A 88 -19.82 -11.40 10.43
C SER A 88 -19.05 -11.62 9.14
N GLY A 89 -17.91 -10.94 8.94
CA GLY A 89 -17.06 -11.08 7.76
C GLY A 89 -17.50 -10.22 6.56
N VAL A 90 -18.45 -9.30 6.73
CA VAL A 90 -18.88 -8.40 5.64
C VAL A 90 -17.84 -7.30 5.43
N PRO A 91 -17.27 -7.16 4.22
CA PRO A 91 -16.21 -6.19 3.97
C PRO A 91 -16.77 -4.77 3.85
N ARG A 92 -16.18 -3.82 4.60
CA ARG A 92 -16.43 -2.38 4.47
C ARG A 92 -15.25 -1.77 3.74
N LYS A 93 -15.45 -1.38 2.48
CA LYS A 93 -14.36 -1.13 1.53
C LYS A 93 -14.28 0.35 1.16
N PHE A 94 -13.06 0.85 1.01
CA PHE A 94 -12.76 2.21 0.62
C PHE A 94 -11.60 2.24 -0.38
N VAL A 95 -11.51 3.31 -1.17
CA VAL A 95 -10.44 3.51 -2.15
C VAL A 95 -10.02 4.96 -2.23
N PHE A 96 -8.71 5.18 -2.38
CA PHE A 96 -8.07 6.47 -2.57
C PHE A 96 -7.55 6.58 -4.00
N ASN A 97 -7.68 7.77 -4.58
CA ASN A 97 -6.94 8.14 -5.78
C ASN A 97 -5.59 8.71 -5.36
N VAL A 98 -4.51 8.11 -5.84
CA VAL A 98 -3.13 8.49 -5.52
C VAL A 98 -2.44 8.97 -6.79
N GLU A 99 -1.75 10.10 -6.68
CA GLU A 99 -0.96 10.64 -7.78
C GLU A 99 0.27 9.76 -8.02
N VAL A 100 0.53 9.45 -9.30
CA VAL A 100 1.73 8.71 -9.70
C VAL A 100 2.91 9.67 -9.73
N ILE A 101 3.91 9.40 -8.92
CA ILE A 101 5.19 10.11 -8.95
C ILE A 101 6.14 9.34 -9.87
N ASP A 102 6.50 9.94 -11.00
CA ASP A 102 7.38 9.30 -11.99
C ASP A 102 8.78 9.05 -11.39
N GLY A 103 9.18 7.78 -11.33
CA GLY A 103 10.48 7.38 -10.81
C GLY A 103 10.53 5.98 -10.26
N PHE A 104 11.75 5.43 -10.22
CA PHE A 104 12.04 4.25 -9.43
C PHE A 104 12.28 4.66 -7.97
N PHE A 105 11.70 3.92 -7.04
CA PHE A 105 11.91 4.08 -5.60
C PHE A 105 12.03 2.70 -4.96
N SER A 106 12.99 2.53 -4.05
CA SER A 106 13.19 1.28 -3.33
C SER A 106 12.70 1.40 -1.88
N GLY A 107 12.09 0.35 -1.33
CA GLY A 107 11.62 0.31 0.07
C GLY A 107 10.28 1.00 0.35
N THR A 108 9.52 1.35 -0.69
CA THR A 108 8.21 2.01 -0.54
C THR A 108 7.19 1.12 0.16
N GLY A 109 7.17 -0.18 -0.15
CA GLY A 109 6.29 -1.15 0.51
C GLY A 109 6.57 -1.28 2.01
N ASP A 110 7.85 -1.34 2.39
CA ASP A 110 8.26 -1.44 3.80
C ASP A 110 7.90 -0.18 4.59
N MET A 111 8.13 1.00 3.98
CA MET A 111 7.71 2.28 4.54
C MET A 111 6.19 2.35 4.71
N PHE A 112 5.44 1.94 3.68
CA PHE A 112 3.97 1.92 3.74
C PHE A 112 3.48 1.02 4.87
N ALA A 113 3.97 -0.22 4.95
CA ALA A 113 3.59 -1.17 5.99
C ALA A 113 3.88 -0.64 7.41
N ALA A 114 5.07 -0.07 7.62
CA ALA A 114 5.46 0.49 8.92
C ALA A 114 4.59 1.69 9.32
N LEU A 115 4.32 2.60 8.39
CA LEU A 115 3.44 3.76 8.62
C LEU A 115 1.99 3.33 8.86
N THR A 116 1.48 2.36 8.09
CA THR A 116 0.14 1.81 8.29
C THR A 116 -0.03 1.26 9.70
N LEU A 117 0.93 0.48 10.20
CA LEU A 117 0.86 -0.05 11.56
C LEU A 117 0.81 1.08 12.60
N ALA A 118 1.70 2.06 12.50
CA ALA A 118 1.78 3.17 13.45
C ALA A 118 0.50 4.03 13.45
N ARG A 119 0.02 4.40 12.25
CA ARG A 119 -1.18 5.24 12.10
C ARG A 119 -2.46 4.50 12.42
N PHE A 120 -2.56 3.22 12.07
CA PHE A 120 -3.72 2.42 12.41
C PHE A 120 -3.85 2.26 13.92
N ARG A 121 -2.73 2.05 14.63
CA ARG A 121 -2.71 2.06 16.10
C ARG A 121 -3.15 3.40 16.68
N GLU A 122 -2.64 4.52 16.14
CA GLU A 122 -3.00 5.87 16.58
C GLU A 122 -4.51 6.12 16.45
N GLU A 123 -5.11 5.81 15.29
CA GLU A 123 -6.55 5.97 15.07
C GLU A 123 -7.36 5.00 15.94
N ALA A 124 -6.91 3.75 16.10
CA ALA A 124 -7.53 2.78 17.01
C ALA A 124 -7.54 3.27 18.47
N GLY A 125 -6.47 3.96 18.90
CA GLY A 125 -6.35 4.52 20.25
C GLY A 125 -7.36 5.62 20.56
N LYS A 126 -7.77 6.42 19.56
CA LYS A 126 -8.78 7.48 19.75
C LYS A 126 -10.14 6.93 20.13
N ASP A 127 -10.46 5.73 19.64
CA ASP A 127 -11.72 5.03 19.88
C ASP A 127 -11.59 3.94 20.96
N GLY A 128 -10.44 3.85 21.66
CA GLY A 128 -10.20 2.86 22.71
C GLY A 128 -10.09 1.40 22.22
N LEU A 129 -9.82 1.19 20.93
CA LEU A 129 -9.79 -0.13 20.30
C LEU A 129 -8.48 -0.91 20.54
N GLU A 130 -7.51 -0.35 21.27
CA GLU A 130 -6.22 -1.01 21.54
C GLU A 130 -6.34 -2.35 22.27
N VAL A 131 -7.43 -2.52 23.03
CA VAL A 131 -7.76 -3.76 23.76
C VAL A 131 -8.64 -4.71 22.95
N ALA A 132 -9.22 -4.24 21.84
CA ALA A 132 -10.05 -5.05 20.96
C ALA A 132 -9.17 -5.93 20.07
N GLN A 133 -9.61 -7.17 19.86
CA GLN A 133 -8.91 -8.09 18.97
C GLN A 133 -8.78 -7.49 17.56
N SER A 134 -7.56 -7.48 17.04
CA SER A 134 -7.21 -6.93 15.73
C SER A 134 -7.54 -5.44 15.55
N TRP A 135 -7.86 -4.70 16.63
CA TRP A 135 -8.36 -3.31 16.57
C TRP A 135 -9.65 -3.15 15.75
N ARG A 136 -10.51 -4.18 15.74
CA ARG A 136 -11.82 -4.11 15.09
C ARG A 136 -12.73 -3.11 15.80
N CYS A 137 -13.29 -2.19 15.02
CA CYS A 137 -14.35 -1.28 15.46
C CYS A 137 -15.74 -1.93 15.36
N ASP A 138 -16.75 -1.26 15.90
CA ASP A 138 -18.16 -1.67 15.82
C ASP A 138 -18.63 -1.88 14.37
N ASP A 139 -19.56 -2.81 14.15
CA ASP A 139 -20.08 -3.18 12.83
C ASP A 139 -20.91 -2.07 12.17
N ALA A 140 -21.47 -1.15 12.97
CA ALA A 140 -22.21 0.02 12.48
C ALA A 140 -21.31 1.11 11.87
N VAL A 141 -20.00 1.06 12.12
CA VAL A 141 -19.05 2.05 11.56
C VAL A 141 -18.95 1.86 10.05
N GLY A 142 -19.26 2.92 9.30
CA GLY A 142 -19.20 2.94 7.84
C GLY A 142 -17.77 2.93 7.29
N PRO A 143 -17.57 2.61 5.99
CA PRO A 143 -16.23 2.40 5.41
C PRO A 143 -15.28 3.60 5.53
N LEU A 144 -15.78 4.83 5.38
CA LEU A 144 -14.96 6.05 5.45
C LEU A 144 -14.61 6.44 6.89
N GLU A 145 -15.40 5.99 7.87
CA GLU A 145 -15.17 6.26 9.29
C GLU A 145 -14.28 5.23 9.97
N LEU A 146 -13.89 4.17 9.25
CA LEU A 146 -12.99 3.15 9.77
C LEU A 146 -11.66 3.78 10.22
N PRO A 147 -11.12 3.39 11.40
CA PRO A 147 -9.80 3.84 11.84
C PRO A 147 -8.71 3.53 10.81
N LEU A 148 -8.81 2.39 10.13
CA LEU A 148 -7.89 2.02 9.03
C LEU A 148 -7.99 2.99 7.84
N CYS A 149 -9.19 3.45 7.47
CA CYS A 149 -9.37 4.42 6.38
C CYS A 149 -8.68 5.75 6.73
N LYS A 150 -8.96 6.28 7.93
CA LYS A 150 -8.34 7.51 8.45
C LYS A 150 -6.82 7.40 8.51
N ALA A 151 -6.31 6.24 8.96
CA ALA A 151 -4.88 5.96 8.99
C ALA A 151 -4.26 5.97 7.59
N ILE A 152 -4.86 5.28 6.62
CA ILE A 152 -4.31 5.23 5.25
C ILE A 152 -4.29 6.60 4.58
N GLY A 153 -5.28 7.47 4.82
CA GLY A 153 -5.25 8.85 4.32
C GLY A 153 -4.00 9.62 4.76
N LYS A 154 -3.58 9.47 6.03
CA LYS A 154 -2.33 10.03 6.57
C LYS A 154 -1.09 9.35 6.00
N VAL A 155 -1.10 8.01 5.91
CA VAL A 155 0.03 7.24 5.35
C VAL A 155 0.33 7.70 3.93
N LEU A 156 -0.69 7.84 3.09
CA LEU A 156 -0.54 8.31 1.71
C LEU A 156 0.03 9.73 1.66
N GLY A 157 -0.38 10.61 2.58
CA GLY A 157 0.21 11.95 2.72
C GLY A 157 1.71 11.91 3.03
N SER A 158 2.12 11.13 4.04
CA SER A 158 3.54 10.94 4.38
C SER A 158 4.32 10.32 3.21
N MET A 159 3.74 9.31 2.55
CA MET A 159 4.36 8.66 1.39
C MET A 159 4.61 9.66 0.26
N HIS A 160 3.59 10.44 -0.12
CA HIS A 160 3.70 11.43 -1.18
C HIS A 160 4.83 12.43 -0.89
N LEU A 161 4.84 13.03 0.31
CA LEU A 161 5.86 14.02 0.67
C LEU A 161 7.28 13.42 0.66
N VAL A 162 7.48 12.22 1.22
CA VAL A 162 8.78 11.54 1.21
C VAL A 162 9.23 11.25 -0.22
N LEU A 163 8.33 10.79 -1.09
CA LEU A 163 8.62 10.46 -2.48
C LEU A 163 8.98 11.71 -3.29
N VAL A 164 8.26 12.82 -3.11
CA VAL A 164 8.58 14.12 -3.73
C VAL A 164 9.96 14.60 -3.30
N GLN A 165 10.26 14.58 -1.99
CA GLN A 165 11.59 15.00 -1.50
C GLN A 165 12.71 14.08 -2.00
N THR A 166 12.44 12.78 -2.10
CA THR A 166 13.37 11.80 -2.66
C THR A 166 13.61 12.08 -4.14
N GLN A 167 12.57 12.36 -4.92
CA GLN A 167 12.68 12.74 -6.34
C GLN A 167 13.51 14.01 -6.53
N LEU A 168 13.21 15.08 -5.76
CA LEU A 168 13.95 16.34 -5.84
C LEU A 168 15.44 16.14 -5.51
N ALA A 169 15.76 15.31 -4.50
CA ALA A 169 17.14 14.98 -4.16
C ALA A 169 17.83 14.16 -5.27
N ARG A 170 17.14 13.15 -5.80
CA ARG A 170 17.62 12.31 -6.90
C ARG A 170 17.96 13.15 -8.14
N ASP A 171 17.05 14.01 -8.54
CA ASP A 171 17.17 14.81 -9.76
C ASP A 171 18.32 15.83 -9.64
N ARG A 172 18.63 16.32 -8.42
CA ARG A 172 19.86 17.11 -8.17
C ARG A 172 21.14 16.30 -8.32
N ILE A 173 21.13 15.01 -7.97
CA ILE A 173 22.32 14.13 -8.04
C ILE A 173 22.57 13.65 -9.48
N LEU A 174 21.51 13.35 -10.23
CA LEU A 174 21.60 12.82 -11.59
C LEU A 174 21.61 13.91 -12.66
N GLY A 175 21.17 15.13 -12.33
CA GLY A 175 20.92 16.20 -13.29
C GLY A 175 19.63 15.96 -14.09
N THR A 176 19.35 16.81 -15.08
CA THR A 176 18.13 16.76 -15.92
C THR A 176 17.98 15.52 -16.80
N LYS A 177 18.96 14.60 -16.80
CA LYS A 177 18.83 13.32 -17.49
C LYS A 177 17.97 12.37 -16.65
N MET A 178 16.67 12.30 -16.96
CA MET A 178 15.84 11.18 -16.54
C MET A 178 16.41 9.89 -17.16
N MET A 179 17.05 9.06 -16.34
CA MET A 179 17.40 7.70 -16.71
C MET A 179 16.28 6.79 -16.22
N LYS A 180 15.67 6.01 -17.11
CA LYS A 180 14.73 4.95 -16.71
C LYS A 180 15.52 3.73 -16.28
N GLU A 181 15.07 3.03 -15.24
CA GLU A 181 15.72 1.81 -14.77
C GLU A 181 15.87 0.76 -15.91
N GLU A 182 14.84 0.65 -16.75
CA GLU A 182 14.80 -0.27 -17.90
C GLU A 182 15.87 0.02 -18.97
N GLU A 183 16.39 1.25 -19.01
CA GLU A 183 17.40 1.68 -19.99
C GLU A 183 18.82 1.46 -19.48
N VAL A 184 19.01 1.13 -18.20
CA VAL A 184 20.32 0.99 -17.57
C VAL A 184 20.62 -0.46 -17.24
N LYS A 185 21.76 -0.96 -17.73
CA LYS A 185 22.18 -2.35 -17.49
C LYS A 185 22.40 -2.60 -16.00
N VAL A 186 21.65 -3.55 -15.43
CA VAL A 186 21.81 -4.00 -14.03
C VAL A 186 23.28 -4.30 -13.71
N GLY A 187 23.78 -3.72 -12.63
CA GLY A 187 25.16 -3.89 -12.18
C GLY A 187 26.19 -2.93 -12.81
N SER A 188 25.77 -2.02 -13.70
CA SER A 188 26.66 -0.95 -14.20
C SER A 188 26.87 0.15 -13.15
N GLU A 189 27.90 0.98 -13.32
CA GLU A 189 28.11 2.16 -12.46
C GLU A 189 26.92 3.13 -12.51
N GLU A 190 26.30 3.28 -13.68
CA GLU A 190 25.10 4.11 -13.86
C GLU A 190 23.91 3.53 -13.09
N TYR A 191 23.74 2.21 -13.10
CA TYR A 191 22.70 1.52 -12.33
C TYR A 191 22.89 1.77 -10.84
N ILE A 192 24.11 1.56 -10.34
CA ILE A 192 24.43 1.80 -8.93
C ILE A 192 24.16 3.26 -8.54
N ARG A 193 24.54 4.22 -9.40
CA ARG A 193 24.29 5.64 -9.16
C ARG A 193 22.79 5.96 -9.12
N LEU A 194 22.01 5.41 -10.05
CA LEU A 194 20.55 5.58 -10.10
C LEU A 194 19.88 4.99 -8.86
N THR A 195 20.22 3.75 -8.48
CA THR A 195 19.64 3.07 -7.32
C THR A 195 19.94 3.83 -6.02
N LYS A 196 21.20 4.24 -5.81
CA LYS A 196 21.59 5.03 -4.64
C LYS A 196 20.88 6.38 -4.57
N ALA A 197 20.74 7.05 -5.71
CA ALA A 197 20.01 8.33 -5.78
C ALA A 197 18.51 8.16 -5.54
N SER A 198 17.97 6.95 -5.72
CA SER A 198 16.55 6.60 -5.57
C SER A 198 16.20 6.02 -4.18
N GLU A 199 17.16 5.99 -3.25
CA GLU A 199 16.93 5.58 -1.86
C GLU A 199 16.08 6.63 -1.12
N LEU A 200 15.12 6.14 -0.32
CA LEU A 200 14.19 7.01 0.41
C LEU A 200 14.91 7.91 1.41
N ARG A 201 14.56 9.20 1.41
CA ARG A 201 15.14 10.24 2.27
C ARG A 201 14.52 10.30 3.67
N LEU A 202 14.35 9.15 4.32
CA LEU A 202 13.59 9.01 5.57
C LEU A 202 14.08 9.93 6.70
N VAL A 203 15.41 10.03 6.88
CA VAL A 203 16.01 10.86 7.95
C VAL A 203 15.75 12.35 7.73
N GLN A 204 15.71 12.78 6.47
CA GLN A 204 15.45 14.16 6.09
C GLN A 204 13.95 14.50 6.13
N CYS A 205 13.08 13.50 5.98
CA CYS A 205 11.64 13.66 5.95
C CYS A 205 10.96 13.35 7.30
N GLN A 206 11.63 13.58 8.44
CA GLN A 206 11.08 13.24 9.75
C GLN A 206 9.80 14.00 10.10
N SER A 207 9.69 15.27 9.68
CA SER A 207 8.48 16.07 9.85
C SER A 207 7.31 15.45 9.11
N GLU A 208 7.51 15.13 7.84
CA GLU A 208 6.51 14.60 6.91
C GLU A 208 6.05 13.18 7.30
N LEU A 209 6.94 12.40 7.92
CA LEU A 209 6.62 11.11 8.50
C LEU A 209 5.76 11.24 9.78
N LYS A 210 5.99 12.28 10.60
CA LYS A 210 5.32 12.49 11.89
C LYS A 210 4.00 13.25 11.78
N ASP A 211 3.92 14.23 10.90
CA ASP A 211 2.75 15.08 10.71
C ASP A 211 2.68 15.53 9.25
N PRO A 212 2.12 14.70 8.34
CA PRO A 212 1.96 15.10 6.96
C PRO A 212 0.90 16.20 6.87
N GLU A 213 1.27 17.36 6.33
CA GLU A 213 0.36 18.50 6.13
C GLU A 213 -0.68 18.26 5.01
N ILE A 214 -0.56 17.13 4.29
CA ILE A 214 -1.49 16.71 3.26
C ILE A 214 -2.18 15.40 3.68
N GLY A 215 -3.46 15.29 3.36
CA GLY A 215 -4.26 14.08 3.55
C GLY A 215 -4.93 13.68 2.24
N TYR A 216 -5.05 12.38 2.01
CA TYR A 216 -5.87 11.84 0.94
C TYR A 216 -7.27 11.55 1.45
N GLU A 217 -8.28 11.81 0.60
CA GLU A 217 -9.67 11.47 0.88
C GLU A 217 -10.06 10.19 0.12
N ALA A 218 -10.79 9.31 0.81
CA ALA A 218 -11.31 8.09 0.22
C ALA A 218 -12.74 8.28 -0.26
N ILE A 219 -13.13 7.43 -1.22
CA ILE A 219 -14.52 7.16 -1.55
C ILE A 219 -14.86 5.72 -1.18
N VAL A 220 -16.16 5.45 -1.02
CA VAL A 220 -16.65 4.08 -0.80
C VAL A 220 -16.38 3.25 -2.05
N LEU A 221 -15.83 2.05 -1.86
CA LEU A 221 -15.67 1.07 -2.92
C LEU A 221 -16.83 0.08 -2.85
N GLU A 222 -17.72 0.12 -3.84
CA GLU A 222 -18.88 -0.79 -3.93
C GLU A 222 -18.46 -2.23 -4.22
#